data_AF-B7ZG14-F1
#
_entry.id   AF-B7ZG14-F1
#
_cell.length_a   1.000
_cell.length_b   1.000
_cell.length_c   1.000
_cell.angle_alpha   90.00
_cell.angle_beta   90.00
_cell.angle_gamma   90.00
#
_symmetry.space_group_name_H-M   'P 1'
#
loop_
_entity.id
_entity.type
_entity.pdbx_description
1 polymer ?
#
loop_
_entity_poly.entity_id
_entity_poly.type
_entity_poly.pdbx_seq_one_letter_code
_entity_poly.pdbx_strand_id
1 'polypeptide(L)'
;MSERLNTAQNSFSSQKANLELKNHQLQDDLDHSRKNSQELSRQLGNIQEQTTRIITEKEKIAKELQQIKEKNHLLQKELSEENKELLEQVHILQQELEHYFEENQKLRHKPLLFGAPERVKQQLNYQLGAKMIENSRSLSGWLKMPFSLSHIQREYKKYNQQQKTLPRLEEYQDYLQSEKVKRHLSYQLGELYLKNNIFSFLAKVPKVVKEFRKNNKDYGK
;
A
#
# COMPACT_ATOMS: atom_id res chain seq x y z
N MET A 1 13.48 -12.87 -134.84
CA MET A 1 14.41 -12.90 -133.69
C MET A 1 14.29 -11.67 -132.78
N SER A 2 14.05 -10.47 -133.33
CA SER A 2 14.04 -9.21 -132.56
C SER A 2 12.91 -9.07 -131.53
N GLU A 3 11.70 -9.58 -131.79
CA GLU A 3 10.58 -9.50 -130.83
C GLU A 3 10.82 -10.33 -129.55
N ARG A 4 11.32 -11.56 -129.68
CA ARG A 4 11.61 -12.43 -128.54
C ARG A 4 12.71 -11.88 -127.62
N LEU A 5 13.67 -11.16 -128.22
CA LEU A 5 14.77 -10.51 -127.51
C LEU A 5 14.27 -9.29 -126.73
N ASN A 6 13.38 -8.48 -127.34
CA ASN A 6 12.69 -7.37 -126.66
C ASN A 6 11.78 -7.84 -125.51
N THR A 7 11.02 -8.93 -125.69
CA THR A 7 10.15 -9.46 -124.62
C THR A 7 10.96 -10.01 -123.44
N ALA A 8 12.09 -10.67 -123.71
CA ALA A 8 12.99 -11.17 -122.66
C ALA A 8 13.67 -10.01 -121.91
N GLN A 9 14.10 -8.97 -122.63
CA GLN A 9 14.73 -7.78 -122.04
C GLN A 9 13.74 -6.96 -121.19
N ASN A 10 12.49 -6.84 -121.62
CA ASN A 10 11.42 -6.20 -120.85
C ASN A 10 11.01 -7.02 -119.60
N SER A 11 10.95 -8.35 -119.71
CA SER A 11 10.70 -9.25 -118.57
C SER A 11 11.82 -9.19 -117.54
N PHE A 12 13.08 -9.19 -117.98
CA PHE A 12 14.25 -9.09 -117.11
C PHE A 12 14.31 -7.72 -116.40
N SER A 13 14.02 -6.63 -117.13
CA SER A 13 13.94 -5.28 -116.55
C SER A 13 12.84 -5.18 -115.48
N SER A 14 11.65 -5.74 -115.75
CA SER A 14 10.54 -5.77 -114.79
C SER A 14 10.86 -6.62 -113.55
N GLN A 15 11.53 -7.76 -113.73
CA GLN A 15 11.97 -8.61 -112.63
C GLN A 15 13.05 -7.92 -111.78
N LYS A 16 14.00 -7.22 -112.42
CA LYS A 16 15.02 -6.41 -111.75
C LYS A 16 14.38 -5.28 -110.92
N ALA A 17 13.44 -4.54 -111.48
CA ALA A 17 12.73 -3.47 -110.77
C ALA A 17 11.94 -4.02 -109.56
N ASN A 18 11.29 -5.18 -109.70
CA ASN A 18 10.59 -5.84 -108.60
C ASN A 18 11.56 -6.32 -107.49
N LEU A 19 12.73 -6.84 -107.88
CA LEU A 19 13.78 -7.20 -106.93
C LEU A 19 14.36 -5.98 -106.20
N GLU A 20 14.56 -4.86 -106.89
CA GLU A 20 14.99 -3.59 -106.29
C GLU A 20 13.95 -3.06 -105.29
N LEU A 21 12.66 -3.09 -105.66
CA LEU A 21 11.57 -2.67 -104.78
C LEU A 21 11.43 -3.56 -103.55
N LYS A 22 11.58 -4.88 -103.73
CA LYS A 22 11.60 -5.84 -102.61
C LYS A 22 12.82 -5.68 -101.71
N ASN A 23 14.00 -5.37 -102.26
CA ASN A 23 15.18 -5.05 -101.46
C ASN A 23 14.98 -3.77 -100.66
N HIS A 24 14.32 -2.76 -101.22
CA HIS A 24 14.04 -1.53 -100.50
C HIS A 24 13.06 -1.76 -99.33
N GLN A 25 11.99 -2.54 -99.56
CA GLN A 25 11.05 -2.94 -98.50
C GLN A 25 11.75 -3.74 -97.39
N LEU A 26 12.60 -4.71 -97.76
CA LEU A 26 13.37 -5.49 -96.79
C LEU A 26 14.33 -4.61 -95.97
N GLN A 27 14.90 -3.57 -96.56
CA GLN A 27 15.76 -2.62 -95.86
C GLN A 27 14.97 -1.79 -94.84
N ASP A 28 13.79 -1.31 -95.22
CA ASP A 28 12.91 -0.53 -94.34
C ASP A 28 12.41 -1.37 -93.15
N ASP A 29 12.00 -2.63 -93.41
CA ASP A 29 11.59 -3.58 -92.37
C ASP A 29 12.75 -3.88 -91.40
N LEU A 30 13.96 -4.03 -91.94
CA LEU A 30 15.16 -4.31 -91.15
C LEU A 30 15.53 -3.11 -90.26
N ASP A 31 15.41 -1.88 -90.77
CA ASP A 31 15.66 -0.66 -90.00
C ASP A 31 14.55 -0.39 -88.96
N HIS A 32 13.29 -0.72 -89.27
CA HIS A 32 12.21 -0.70 -88.29
C HIS A 32 12.45 -1.74 -87.17
N SER A 33 12.83 -2.96 -87.53
CA SER A 33 13.12 -4.03 -86.57
C SER A 33 14.30 -3.66 -85.66
N ARG A 34 15.35 -3.02 -86.20
CA ARG A 34 16.47 -2.47 -85.43
C ARG A 34 16.03 -1.40 -84.43
N LYS A 35 15.22 -0.41 -84.85
CA LYS A 35 14.69 0.63 -83.95
C LYS A 35 13.86 0.03 -82.83
N ASN A 36 12.99 -0.93 -83.14
CA ASN A 36 12.22 -1.65 -82.13
C ASN A 36 13.11 -2.41 -81.15
N SER A 37 14.14 -3.11 -81.65
CA SER A 37 15.10 -3.83 -80.80
C SER A 37 15.88 -2.90 -79.87
N GLN A 38 16.23 -1.70 -80.34
CA GLN A 38 16.90 -0.68 -79.52
C GLN A 38 15.97 -0.14 -78.42
N GLU A 39 14.71 0.17 -78.75
CA GLU A 39 13.74 0.63 -77.75
C GLU A 39 13.45 -0.46 -76.71
N LEU A 40 13.31 -1.72 -77.13
CA LEU A 40 13.17 -2.86 -76.22
C LEU A 40 14.38 -2.98 -75.28
N SER A 41 15.60 -2.80 -75.80
CA SER A 41 16.82 -2.80 -74.99
C SER A 41 16.84 -1.66 -73.95
N ARG A 42 16.32 -0.48 -74.30
CA ARG A 42 16.23 0.66 -73.38
C ARG A 42 15.21 0.40 -72.27
N GLN A 43 14.05 -0.16 -72.63
CA GLN A 43 13.02 -0.54 -71.66
C GLN A 43 13.51 -1.64 -70.71
N LEU A 44 14.22 -2.65 -71.22
CA LEU A 44 14.85 -3.68 -70.40
C LEU A 44 15.85 -3.08 -69.41
N GLY A 45 16.68 -2.12 -69.82
CA GLY A 45 17.60 -1.42 -68.92
C GLY A 45 16.88 -0.67 -67.79
N ASN A 46 15.80 0.05 -68.11
CA ASN A 46 15.00 0.77 -67.11
C ASN A 46 14.33 -0.20 -66.11
N ILE A 47 13.78 -1.32 -66.60
CA ILE A 47 13.17 -2.34 -65.74
C ILE A 47 14.22 -2.98 -64.83
N GLN A 48 15.42 -3.25 -65.34
CA GLN A 48 16.52 -3.79 -64.55
C GLN A 48 16.93 -2.82 -63.43
N GLU A 49 17.04 -1.53 -63.72
CA GLU A 49 17.34 -0.51 -62.70
C GLU A 49 16.24 -0.39 -61.64
N GLN A 50 14.97 -0.44 -62.04
CA GLN A 50 13.86 -0.47 -61.08
C GLN A 50 13.90 -1.73 -60.22
N THR A 51 14.22 -2.87 -60.81
CA THR A 51 14.32 -4.15 -60.11
C THR A 51 15.43 -4.12 -59.07
N THR A 52 16.61 -3.58 -59.40
CA THR A 52 17.71 -3.45 -58.43
C THR A 52 17.34 -2.51 -57.29
N ARG A 53 16.70 -1.37 -57.57
CA ARG A 53 16.21 -0.45 -56.52
C ARG A 53 15.23 -1.16 -55.58
N ILE A 54 14.22 -1.86 -56.12
CA ILE A 54 13.24 -2.62 -55.33
C ILE A 54 13.92 -3.69 -54.46
N ILE A 55 14.91 -4.40 -54.99
CA ILE A 55 15.66 -5.41 -54.22
C ILE A 55 16.37 -4.74 -53.03
N THR A 56 17.06 -3.62 -53.25
CA THR A 56 17.74 -2.91 -52.16
C THR A 56 16.79 -2.38 -51.10
N GLU A 57 15.62 -1.86 -51.49
CA GLU A 57 14.60 -1.39 -50.54
C GLU A 57 14.00 -2.55 -49.75
N LYS A 58 13.70 -3.67 -50.41
CA LYS A 58 13.22 -4.89 -49.75
C LYS A 58 14.21 -5.38 -48.70
N GLU A 59 15.51 -5.33 -48.99
CA GLU A 59 16.56 -5.70 -48.02
C GLU A 59 16.63 -4.74 -46.83
N LYS A 60 16.48 -3.43 -47.06
CA LYS A 60 16.41 -2.43 -45.98
C LYS A 60 15.20 -2.67 -45.07
N ILE A 61 14.02 -2.84 -45.67
CA ILE A 61 12.78 -3.13 -44.93
C ILE A 61 12.92 -4.43 -44.13
N ALA A 62 13.53 -5.47 -44.70
CA ALA A 62 13.75 -6.72 -43.99
C ALA A 62 14.63 -6.55 -42.74
N LYS A 63 15.69 -5.73 -42.83
CA LYS A 63 16.56 -5.40 -41.69
C LYS A 63 15.83 -4.60 -40.62
N GLU A 64 15.06 -3.58 -41.00
CA GLU A 64 14.26 -2.78 -40.06
C GLU A 64 13.22 -3.65 -39.34
N LEU A 65 12.55 -4.53 -40.08
CA LEU A 65 11.55 -5.44 -39.53
C LEU A 65 12.17 -6.43 -38.53
N GLN A 66 13.40 -6.89 -38.79
CA GLN A 66 14.15 -7.70 -37.83
C GLN A 66 14.47 -6.91 -36.55
N GLN A 67 14.97 -5.69 -36.68
CA GLN A 67 15.26 -4.83 -35.52
C GLN A 67 14.01 -4.53 -34.68
N ILE A 68 12.87 -4.28 -35.33
CA ILE A 68 11.60 -4.06 -34.64
C ILE A 68 11.16 -5.31 -33.90
N LYS A 69 11.31 -6.50 -34.50
CA LYS A 69 11.01 -7.77 -33.83
C LYS A 69 11.87 -7.99 -32.59
N GLU A 70 13.16 -7.74 -32.70
CA GLU A 70 14.10 -7.87 -31.58
C GLU A 70 13.75 -6.90 -30.44
N LYS A 71 13.47 -5.63 -30.77
CA LYS A 71 13.03 -4.62 -29.79
C LYS A 71 11.71 -5.00 -29.12
N ASN A 72 10.72 -5.47 -29.87
CA ASN A 72 9.45 -5.92 -29.31
C ASN A 72 9.63 -7.12 -28.38
N HIS A 73 10.50 -8.06 -28.73
CA HIS A 73 10.78 -9.20 -27.87
C HIS A 73 11.45 -8.77 -26.56
N LEU A 74 12.41 -7.85 -26.62
CA LEU A 74 13.05 -7.29 -25.43
C LEU A 74 12.04 -6.57 -24.53
N LEU A 75 11.21 -5.70 -25.12
CA LEU A 75 10.20 -4.95 -24.38
C LEU A 75 9.15 -5.87 -23.73
N GLN A 76 8.75 -6.95 -24.42
CA GLN A 76 7.85 -7.95 -23.82
C GLN A 76 8.49 -8.66 -22.63
N LYS A 77 9.79 -8.91 -22.68
CA LYS A 77 10.52 -9.53 -21.58
C LYS A 77 10.62 -8.58 -20.39
N GLU A 78 11.01 -7.32 -20.61
CA GLU A 78 11.08 -6.29 -19.57
C GLU A 78 9.72 -6.10 -18.90
N LEU A 79 8.64 -5.96 -19.68
CA LEU A 79 7.29 -5.83 -19.15
C LEU A 79 6.86 -7.07 -18.34
N SER A 80 7.26 -8.26 -18.76
CA SER A 80 6.97 -9.49 -18.02
C SER A 80 7.74 -9.57 -16.70
N GLU A 81 8.96 -9.07 -16.66
CA GLU A 81 9.79 -9.01 -15.45
C GLU A 81 9.21 -7.97 -14.47
N GLU A 82 8.87 -6.77 -14.95
CA GLU A 82 8.22 -5.72 -14.15
C GLU A 82 6.88 -6.20 -13.55
N ASN A 83 6.04 -6.86 -14.35
CA ASN A 83 4.78 -7.41 -13.85
C ASN A 83 4.99 -8.45 -12.73
N LYS A 84 6.04 -9.27 -12.84
CA LYS A 84 6.39 -10.25 -11.81
C LYS A 84 6.86 -9.56 -10.53
N GLU A 85 7.68 -8.52 -10.65
CA GLU A 85 8.13 -7.73 -9.49
C GLU A 85 6.97 -7.00 -8.80
N LEU A 86 6.05 -6.43 -9.58
CA LEU A 86 4.85 -5.79 -9.04
C LEU A 86 3.95 -6.79 -8.31
N LEU A 87 3.76 -7.99 -8.87
CA LEU A 87 3.01 -9.07 -8.21
C LEU A 87 3.63 -9.46 -6.87
N GLU A 88 4.96 -9.54 -6.80
CA GLU A 88 5.68 -9.83 -5.55
C GLU A 88 5.47 -8.72 -4.51
N GLN A 89 5.58 -7.46 -4.92
CA GLN A 89 5.34 -6.31 -4.03
C GLN A 89 3.91 -6.29 -3.49
N VAL A 90 2.91 -6.58 -4.33
CA VAL A 90 1.51 -6.70 -3.90
C VAL A 90 1.36 -7.81 -2.87
N HIS A 91 2.02 -8.96 -3.05
CA HIS A 91 1.96 -10.05 -2.09
C HIS A 91 2.53 -9.67 -0.72
N ILE A 92 3.67 -8.98 -0.70
CA ILE A 92 4.29 -8.48 0.54
C ILE A 92 3.34 -7.52 1.27
N LEU A 93 2.76 -6.56 0.53
CA LEU A 93 1.82 -5.61 1.12
C LEU A 93 0.56 -6.29 1.68
N GLN A 94 0.05 -7.33 1.01
CA GLN A 94 -1.06 -8.13 1.53
C GLN A 94 -0.72 -8.79 2.86
N GLN A 95 0.45 -9.44 2.96
CA GLN A 95 0.90 -10.07 4.20
C GLN A 95 1.05 -9.06 5.34
N GLU A 96 1.59 -7.87 5.06
CA GLU A 96 1.76 -6.82 6.05
C GLU A 96 0.41 -6.26 6.54
N LEU A 97 -0.55 -6.09 5.63
CA LEU A 97 -1.92 -5.68 5.99
C LEU A 97 -2.64 -6.74 6.84
N GLU A 98 -2.47 -8.02 6.51
CA GLU A 98 -3.02 -9.13 7.31
C GLU A 98 -2.43 -9.12 8.73
N HIS A 99 -1.11 -8.96 8.84
CA HIS A 99 -0.42 -8.83 10.13
C HIS A 99 -0.99 -7.65 10.94
N TYR A 100 -1.09 -6.46 10.34
CA TYR A 100 -1.66 -5.29 11.02
C TYR A 100 -3.12 -5.50 11.42
N PHE A 101 -3.91 -6.19 10.61
CA PHE A 101 -5.30 -6.49 10.92
C PHE A 101 -5.41 -7.42 12.14
N GLU A 102 -4.59 -8.47 12.20
CA GLU A 102 -4.52 -9.36 13.36
C GLU A 102 -4.06 -8.65 14.63
N GLU A 103 -3.04 -7.80 14.53
CA GLU A 103 -2.54 -7.00 15.65
C GLU A 103 -3.63 -6.05 16.17
N ASN A 104 -4.33 -5.36 15.27
CA ASN A 104 -5.44 -4.49 15.63
C ASN A 104 -6.61 -5.26 16.28
N GLN A 105 -6.90 -6.47 15.81
CA GLN A 105 -7.88 -7.33 16.48
C GLN A 105 -7.45 -7.65 17.92
N LYS A 106 -6.19 -8.04 18.13
CA LYS A 106 -5.65 -8.31 19.49
C LYS A 106 -5.77 -7.07 20.40
N LEU A 107 -5.50 -5.88 19.88
CA LEU A 107 -5.67 -4.62 20.61
C LEU A 107 -7.14 -4.35 20.98
N ARG A 108 -8.07 -4.60 20.04
CA ARG A 108 -9.52 -4.47 20.28
C ARG A 108 -10.04 -5.48 21.31
N HIS A 109 -9.40 -6.63 21.44
CA HIS A 109 -9.79 -7.70 22.37
C HIS A 109 -9.11 -7.59 23.73
N LYS A 110 -8.37 -6.51 24.02
CA LYS A 110 -7.86 -6.28 25.39
C LYS A 110 -9.06 -6.19 26.33
N PRO A 111 -9.15 -7.05 27.38
CA PRO A 111 -10.32 -7.09 28.25
C PRO A 111 -10.49 -5.73 28.91
N LEU A 112 -11.69 -5.17 28.82
CA LEU A 112 -12.03 -3.92 29.48
C LEU A 112 -11.95 -4.13 30.99
N LEU A 113 -10.99 -3.45 31.63
CA LEU A 113 -10.79 -3.51 33.07
C LEU A 113 -11.73 -2.51 33.77
N PHE A 114 -12.55 -3.02 34.68
CA PHE A 114 -13.46 -2.24 35.54
C PHE A 114 -13.23 -2.60 37.02
N GLY A 115 -13.65 -1.72 37.93
CA GLY A 115 -13.54 -1.91 39.37
C GLY A 115 -12.40 -1.13 40.03
N ALA A 116 -11.86 -0.09 39.37
CA ALA A 116 -10.86 0.79 40.01
C ALA A 116 -11.37 1.46 41.29
N PRO A 117 -12.63 1.93 41.38
CA PRO A 117 -13.19 2.47 42.63
C PRO A 117 -13.20 1.46 43.76
N GLU A 118 -13.58 0.21 43.48
CA GLU A 118 -13.64 -0.88 44.44
C GLU A 118 -12.23 -1.23 44.94
N ARG A 119 -11.24 -1.26 44.04
CA ARG A 119 -9.83 -1.46 44.42
C ARG A 119 -9.33 -0.35 45.34
N VAL A 120 -9.68 0.91 45.08
CA VAL A 120 -9.33 2.03 45.99
C VAL A 120 -10.05 1.90 47.33
N LYS A 121 -11.32 1.49 47.37
CA LYS A 121 -12.05 1.24 48.62
C LYS A 121 -11.45 0.09 49.44
N GLN A 122 -10.85 -0.90 48.77
CA GLN A 122 -10.14 -2.00 49.43
C GLN A 122 -8.79 -1.58 50.01
N GLN A 123 -8.23 -0.43 49.64
CA GLN A 123 -6.95 0.02 50.20
C GLN A 123 -7.04 0.27 51.71
N LEU A 124 -5.93 0.01 52.40
CA LEU A 124 -5.85 0.10 53.86
C LEU A 124 -6.28 1.46 54.41
N ASN A 125 -5.83 2.56 53.77
CA ASN A 125 -6.21 3.91 54.14
C ASN A 125 -7.75 4.10 54.09
N TYR A 126 -8.39 3.73 52.99
CA TYR A 126 -9.84 3.88 52.88
C TYR A 126 -10.57 3.10 53.97
N GLN A 127 -10.20 1.83 54.19
CA GLN A 127 -10.82 0.99 55.22
C GLN A 127 -10.64 1.57 56.63
N LEU A 128 -9.44 2.06 56.96
CA LEU A 128 -9.15 2.68 58.25
C LEU A 128 -9.99 3.94 58.48
N GLY A 129 -10.03 4.85 57.51
CA GLY A 129 -10.81 6.08 57.66
C GLY A 129 -12.32 5.85 57.60
N ALA A 130 -12.79 4.86 56.84
CA ALA A 130 -14.18 4.43 56.89
C ALA A 130 -14.57 3.95 58.30
N LYS A 131 -13.72 3.12 58.93
CA LYS A 131 -13.93 2.68 60.31
C LYS A 131 -13.86 3.81 61.32
N MET A 132 -12.98 4.79 61.10
CA MET A 132 -12.90 6.01 61.92
C MET A 132 -14.23 6.78 61.90
N ILE A 133 -14.79 6.99 60.72
CA ILE A 133 -16.05 7.72 60.57
C ILE A 133 -17.19 6.94 61.23
N GLU A 134 -17.24 5.62 61.04
CA GLU A 134 -18.27 4.74 61.61
C GLU A 134 -18.27 4.84 63.15
N ASN A 135 -17.11 4.66 63.77
CA ASN A 135 -16.95 4.65 65.22
C ASN A 135 -16.97 6.06 65.84
N SER A 136 -16.80 7.13 65.05
CA SER A 136 -16.82 8.52 65.56
C SER A 136 -18.20 8.97 66.07
N ARG A 137 -19.26 8.21 65.78
CA ARG A 137 -20.66 8.56 66.11
C ARG A 137 -21.06 8.29 67.55
N SER A 138 -20.23 7.62 68.36
CA SER A 138 -20.54 7.32 69.76
C SER A 138 -19.27 7.30 70.63
N LEU A 139 -19.43 7.63 71.92
CA LEU A 139 -18.34 7.55 72.91
C LEU A 139 -17.80 6.13 73.05
N SER A 140 -18.69 5.14 73.05
CA SER A 140 -18.32 3.71 73.05
C SER A 140 -17.57 3.29 71.78
N GLY A 141 -17.91 3.88 70.63
CA GLY A 141 -17.20 3.67 69.37
C GLY A 141 -15.78 4.22 69.44
N TRP A 142 -15.61 5.44 69.96
CA TRP A 142 -14.31 6.06 70.17
C TRP A 142 -13.40 5.26 71.11
N LEU A 143 -13.93 4.68 72.19
CA LEU A 143 -13.15 3.81 73.08
C LEU A 143 -12.71 2.51 72.38
N LYS A 144 -13.55 1.95 71.50
CA LYS A 144 -13.26 0.73 70.73
C LYS A 144 -12.42 0.97 69.46
N MET A 145 -12.15 2.23 69.13
CA MET A 145 -11.44 2.62 67.91
C MET A 145 -10.06 1.99 67.75
N PRO A 146 -9.15 2.07 68.75
CA PRO A 146 -7.79 1.56 68.58
C PRO A 146 -7.77 0.06 68.23
N PHE A 147 -8.62 -0.72 68.88
CA PHE A 147 -8.76 -2.16 68.63
C PHE A 147 -9.32 -2.44 67.23
N SER A 148 -10.34 -1.68 66.80
CA SER A 148 -10.94 -1.81 65.47
C SER A 148 -9.94 -1.53 64.34
N LEU A 149 -9.11 -0.48 64.50
CA LEU A 149 -8.10 -0.13 63.51
C LEU A 149 -6.96 -1.15 63.45
N SER A 150 -6.50 -1.63 64.61
CA SER A 150 -5.49 -2.70 64.68
C SER A 150 -5.98 -3.99 64.02
N HIS A 151 -7.27 -4.32 64.20
CA HIS A 151 -7.88 -5.47 63.55
C HIS A 151 -7.84 -5.34 62.01
N ILE A 152 -8.28 -4.20 61.46
CA ILE A 152 -8.24 -3.93 60.01
C ILE A 152 -6.82 -4.02 59.46
N GLN A 153 -5.82 -3.45 60.15
CA GLN A 153 -4.41 -3.55 59.71
C GLN A 153 -3.93 -5.00 59.65
N ARG A 154 -4.30 -5.82 60.64
CA ARG A 154 -3.93 -7.24 60.68
C ARG A 154 -4.60 -8.03 59.55
N GLU A 155 -5.88 -7.80 59.30
CA GLU A 155 -6.61 -8.43 58.21
C GLU A 155 -6.07 -8.02 56.84
N TYR A 156 -5.80 -6.73 56.66
CA TYR A 156 -5.21 -6.22 55.42
C TYR A 156 -3.83 -6.81 55.15
N LYS A 157 -3.00 -7.01 56.19
CA LYS A 157 -1.68 -7.65 56.03
C LYS A 157 -1.83 -9.09 55.48
N LYS A 158 -2.80 -9.85 55.98
CA LYS A 158 -3.10 -11.21 55.48
C LYS A 158 -3.63 -11.17 54.04
N TYR A 159 -4.56 -10.26 53.77
CA TYR A 159 -5.13 -10.08 52.43
C TYR A 159 -4.07 -9.68 51.39
N ASN A 160 -3.19 -8.73 51.72
CA ASN A 160 -2.14 -8.24 50.83
C ASN A 160 -1.06 -9.30 50.53
N GLN A 161 -0.80 -10.21 51.47
CA GLN A 161 0.11 -11.35 51.24
C GLN A 161 -0.46 -12.38 50.26
N GLN A 162 -1.78 -12.44 50.09
CA GLN A 162 -2.47 -13.41 49.24
C GLN A 162 -2.84 -12.87 47.84
N GLN A 163 -2.63 -11.57 47.59
CA GLN A 163 -2.99 -10.95 46.32
C GLN A 163 -2.00 -11.28 45.20
N LYS A 164 -2.55 -11.63 44.03
CA LYS A 164 -1.82 -11.72 42.76
C LYS A 164 -1.48 -10.31 42.24
N THR A 165 -0.47 -10.21 41.37
CA THR A 165 -0.13 -8.96 40.68
C THR A 165 -1.29 -8.51 39.80
N LEU A 166 -2.03 -7.50 40.26
CA LEU A 166 -3.13 -6.87 39.52
C LEU A 166 -2.60 -5.78 38.58
N PRO A 167 -3.29 -5.48 37.46
CA PRO A 167 -2.91 -4.40 36.54
C PRO A 167 -2.82 -3.04 37.24
N ARG A 168 -2.14 -2.06 36.61
CA ARG A 168 -2.05 -0.71 37.19
C ARG A 168 -3.43 -0.04 37.19
N LEU A 169 -3.70 0.86 38.15
CA LEU A 169 -5.01 1.50 38.27
C LEU A 169 -5.36 2.35 37.03
N GLU A 170 -4.35 2.91 36.36
CA GLU A 170 -4.51 3.73 35.16
C GLU A 170 -4.97 2.92 33.94
N GLU A 171 -4.83 1.59 33.97
CA GLU A 171 -5.30 0.70 32.89
C GLU A 171 -6.80 0.42 32.95
N TYR A 172 -7.48 0.84 34.01
CA TYR A 172 -8.92 0.65 34.19
C TYR A 172 -9.72 1.78 33.56
N GLN A 173 -10.82 1.43 32.89
CA GLN A 173 -11.71 2.38 32.23
C GLN A 173 -12.37 3.36 33.23
N ASP A 174 -12.63 2.89 34.45
CA ASP A 174 -13.25 3.66 35.52
C ASP A 174 -12.22 4.31 36.46
N TYR A 175 -10.96 4.46 36.03
CA TYR A 175 -9.89 5.11 36.80
C TYR A 175 -10.31 6.49 37.34
N LEU A 176 -10.99 7.31 36.54
CA LEU A 176 -11.46 8.63 36.96
C LEU A 176 -12.47 8.56 38.12
N GLN A 177 -13.26 7.49 38.21
CA GLN A 177 -14.16 7.28 39.36
C GLN A 177 -13.35 6.93 40.62
N SER A 178 -12.22 6.25 40.47
CA SER A 178 -11.31 5.96 41.58
C SER A 178 -10.69 7.24 42.18
N GLU A 179 -10.41 8.26 41.35
CA GLU A 179 -9.97 9.58 41.82
C GLU A 179 -11.04 10.28 42.65
N LYS A 180 -12.32 10.10 42.32
CA LYS A 180 -13.42 10.58 43.17
C LYS A 180 -13.41 9.85 44.52
N VAL A 181 -13.19 8.53 44.54
CA VAL A 181 -13.06 7.75 45.79
C VAL A 181 -11.93 8.29 46.67
N LYS A 182 -10.78 8.66 46.10
CA LYS A 182 -9.65 9.26 46.85
C LYS A 182 -10.00 10.61 47.49
N ARG A 183 -10.98 11.34 46.95
CA ARG A 183 -11.48 12.59 47.53
C ARG A 183 -12.43 12.38 48.71
N HIS A 184 -12.93 11.16 48.95
CA HIS A 184 -13.78 10.89 50.12
C HIS A 184 -13.01 11.10 51.43
N LEU A 185 -13.75 11.55 52.44
CA LEU A 185 -13.22 11.75 53.79
C LEU A 185 -12.58 10.48 54.36
N SER A 186 -13.16 9.30 54.09
CA SER A 186 -12.58 8.01 54.50
C SER A 186 -11.15 7.83 54.00
N TYR A 187 -10.90 8.13 52.73
CA TYR A 187 -9.57 8.01 52.15
C TYR A 187 -8.58 8.99 52.80
N GLN A 188 -8.99 10.25 52.90
CA GLN A 188 -8.15 11.33 53.46
C GLN A 188 -7.81 11.10 54.94
N LEU A 189 -8.78 10.64 55.74
CA LEU A 189 -8.55 10.36 57.16
C LEU A 189 -7.61 9.18 57.37
N GLY A 190 -7.79 8.09 56.63
CA GLY A 190 -6.88 6.96 56.75
C GLY A 190 -5.48 7.25 56.21
N GLU A 191 -5.37 8.04 55.15
CA GLU A 191 -4.08 8.51 54.66
C GLU A 191 -3.38 9.40 55.70
N LEU A 192 -4.11 10.33 56.31
CA LEU A 192 -3.61 11.18 57.39
C LEU A 192 -3.14 10.32 58.58
N TYR A 193 -3.89 9.27 58.93
CA TYR A 193 -3.54 8.36 60.01
C TYR A 193 -2.27 7.55 59.73
N LEU A 194 -2.10 7.05 58.50
CA LEU A 194 -0.91 6.28 58.13
C LEU A 194 0.36 7.16 58.02
N LYS A 195 0.20 8.44 57.65
CA LYS A 195 1.34 9.37 57.47
C LYS A 195 1.80 10.06 58.76
N ASN A 196 1.02 10.05 59.83
CA ASN A 196 1.30 10.81 61.05
C ASN A 196 1.27 9.93 62.30
N ASN A 197 1.97 10.35 63.36
CA ASN A 197 1.76 9.77 64.69
C ASN A 197 0.36 10.14 65.24
N ILE A 198 -0.09 9.43 66.28
CA ILE A 198 -1.45 9.58 66.82
C ILE A 198 -1.77 11.02 67.27
N PHE A 199 -0.82 11.72 67.90
CA PHE A 199 -1.00 13.08 68.39
C PHE A 199 -1.12 14.09 67.24
N SER A 200 -0.24 13.98 66.24
CA SER A 200 -0.25 14.81 65.02
C SER A 200 -1.50 14.54 64.18
N PHE A 201 -1.93 13.28 64.09
CA PHE A 201 -3.19 12.90 63.46
C PHE A 201 -4.37 13.63 64.13
N LEU A 202 -4.54 13.47 65.45
CA LEU A 202 -5.65 14.09 66.19
C LEU A 202 -5.67 15.62 66.04
N ALA A 203 -4.51 16.27 66.05
CA ALA A 203 -4.41 17.72 65.85
C ALA A 203 -4.84 18.17 64.43
N LYS A 204 -4.58 17.34 63.40
CA LYS A 204 -4.84 17.67 61.99
C LYS A 204 -6.24 17.26 61.51
N VAL A 205 -6.89 16.30 62.17
CA VAL A 205 -8.24 15.81 61.80
C VAL A 205 -9.27 16.94 61.64
N PRO A 206 -9.41 17.91 62.57
CA PRO A 206 -10.39 18.99 62.42
C PRO A 206 -10.18 19.82 61.16
N LYS A 207 -8.92 20.04 60.77
CA LYS A 207 -8.57 20.79 59.56
C LYS A 207 -9.02 20.04 58.30
N VAL A 208 -8.69 18.75 58.20
CA VAL A 208 -9.07 17.89 57.06
C VAL A 208 -10.60 17.79 56.93
N VAL A 209 -11.32 17.63 58.04
CA VAL A 209 -12.80 17.59 58.02
C VAL A 209 -13.39 18.92 57.57
N LYS A 210 -12.83 20.06 58.01
CA LYS A 210 -13.27 21.39 57.58
C LYS A 210 -13.02 21.61 56.09
N GLU A 211 -11.86 21.19 55.60
CA GLU A 211 -11.46 21.30 54.20
C GLU A 211 -12.33 20.41 53.29
N PHE A 212 -12.57 19.16 53.70
CA PHE A 212 -13.52 18.27 53.02
C PHE A 212 -14.93 18.87 52.95
N ARG A 213 -15.45 19.43 54.05
CA ARG A 213 -16.77 20.08 54.07
C ARG A 213 -16.84 21.32 53.17
N LYS A 214 -15.76 22.10 53.08
CA LYS A 214 -15.67 23.25 52.18
C LYS A 214 -15.71 22.79 50.73
N ASN A 215 -14.85 21.84 50.36
CA ASN A 215 -14.74 21.34 48.99
C ASN A 215 -16.03 20.66 48.50
N ASN A 216 -16.79 19.97 49.37
CA ASN A 216 -18.08 19.38 48.99
C ASN A 216 -19.22 20.40 48.84
N LYS A 217 -19.09 21.63 49.36
CA LYS A 217 -20.08 22.69 49.13
C LYS A 217 -19.95 23.32 47.74
N ASP A 218 -18.78 23.26 47.12
CA ASP A 218 -18.51 23.88 45.81
C ASP A 218 -18.94 23.01 44.61
N TYR A 219 -19.21 21.71 44.80
CA TYR A 219 -19.72 20.79 43.75
C TYR A 219 -21.23 20.52 43.84
N GLY A 220 -21.92 21.18 44.78
CA GLY A 220 -23.38 21.06 44.98
C GLY A 220 -24.20 22.20 44.37
N LYS A 221 -23.62 22.95 43.41
CA LYS A 221 -24.31 23.90 42.54
C LYS A 221 -24.27 23.42 41.11
#